data_AF-A0AAW1PVX0-F1
#
_entry.id   AF-A0AAW1PVX0-F1
#
_cell.length_a   1.000
_cell.length_b   1.000
_cell.length_c   1.000
_cell.angle_alpha   90.00
_cell.angle_beta   90.00
_cell.angle_gamma   90.00
#
_symmetry.space_group_name_H-M   'P 1'
#
loop_
_entity.id
_entity.type
_entity.pdbx_description
1 polymer ?
#
loop_
_entity_poly.entity_id
_entity_poly.type
_entity_poly.pdbx_seq_one_letter_code
_entity_poly.pdbx_strand_id
1 'polypeptide(L)'
;MDTHPAWDTHSDPEYSSDVEQQCSNVARLSRQRQTCSQAERQAQALFVYRQTQVLHRRLREETEGAKLRQALEAETSWANQHSPSRASTSRAAQDCAAARTETGTCTLWQQHEDRWAAFEHSPPDPVRIANIPWPPDAAGVLEHMATSIMSTVNSSGGAAPAPDTVIQAYRAAFLRASMRWHPDKFAHKFSKWLAEADRDEVASRVQHISQMLNTQWATMLGKSGLH
;
A
#
# COMPACT_ATOMS: atom_id res chain seq x y z
N MET A 1 82.32 -60.82 -31.28
CA MET A 1 82.51 -59.64 -32.16
C MET A 1 81.11 -59.27 -32.57
N ASP A 2 80.48 -58.41 -31.78
CA ASP A 2 79.05 -58.12 -31.89
C ASP A 2 78.90 -56.63 -32.14
N THR A 3 78.72 -56.30 -33.41
CA THR A 3 78.45 -54.96 -33.92
C THR A 3 76.99 -54.59 -33.61
N HIS A 4 76.78 -53.75 -32.61
CA HIS A 4 75.49 -53.08 -32.39
C HIS A 4 75.27 -52.01 -33.48
N PRO A 5 74.07 -51.95 -34.10
CA PRO A 5 73.74 -50.90 -35.05
C PRO A 5 73.42 -49.60 -34.30
N ALA A 6 74.13 -48.53 -34.67
CA ALA A 6 73.82 -47.17 -34.26
C ALA A 6 72.55 -46.71 -34.97
N TRP A 7 71.45 -46.57 -34.24
CA TRP A 7 70.24 -45.91 -34.71
C TRP A 7 70.45 -44.40 -34.56
N ASP A 8 70.82 -43.78 -35.67
CA ASP A 8 70.94 -42.33 -35.79
C ASP A 8 69.56 -41.70 -35.58
N THR A 9 69.41 -41.04 -34.44
CA THR A 9 68.13 -40.44 -34.04
C THR A 9 68.07 -39.05 -34.66
N HIS A 10 67.73 -38.99 -35.95
CA HIS A 10 67.36 -37.74 -36.60
C HIS A 10 66.08 -37.21 -35.93
N SER A 11 66.24 -36.39 -34.89
CA SER A 11 65.16 -35.62 -34.29
C SER A 11 64.84 -34.46 -35.24
N ASP A 12 63.84 -34.65 -36.11
CA ASP A 12 63.29 -33.59 -36.93
C ASP A 12 62.68 -32.50 -36.03
N PRO A 13 63.25 -31.29 -35.98
CA PRO A 13 62.77 -30.21 -35.11
C PRO A 13 61.42 -29.64 -35.57
N GLU A 14 61.01 -29.89 -36.81
CA GLU A 14 59.74 -29.40 -37.36
C GLU A 14 58.53 -30.15 -36.79
N TYR A 15 58.68 -31.42 -36.40
CA TYR A 15 57.57 -32.21 -35.84
C TYR A 15 57.15 -31.73 -34.43
N SER A 16 58.05 -31.07 -33.69
CA SER A 16 57.77 -30.61 -32.32
C SER A 16 56.92 -29.34 -32.27
N SER A 17 57.02 -28.46 -33.27
CA SER A 17 56.32 -27.16 -33.28
C SER A 17 54.81 -27.30 -33.50
N ASP A 18 54.40 -28.19 -34.38
CA ASP A 18 52.98 -28.44 -34.68
C ASP A 18 52.24 -29.02 -33.46
N VAL A 19 52.91 -29.90 -32.70
CA VAL A 19 52.33 -30.50 -31.48
C VAL A 19 52.13 -29.45 -30.39
N GLU A 20 53.07 -28.52 -30.21
CA GLU A 20 52.93 -27.42 -29.26
C GLU A 20 51.80 -26.45 -29.66
N GLN A 21 51.69 -26.13 -30.95
CA GLN A 21 50.62 -25.28 -31.46
C GLN A 21 49.24 -25.94 -31.32
N GLN A 22 49.15 -27.25 -31.56
CA GLN A 22 47.93 -28.03 -31.33
C GLN A 22 47.55 -28.05 -29.84
N CYS A 23 48.50 -28.31 -28.94
CA CYS A 23 48.28 -28.26 -27.50
C CYS A 23 47.78 -26.88 -27.01
N SER A 24 48.39 -25.81 -27.52
CA SER A 24 47.99 -24.42 -27.19
C SER A 24 46.55 -24.11 -27.66
N ASN A 25 46.20 -24.55 -28.87
CA ASN A 25 44.85 -24.39 -29.41
C ASN A 25 43.80 -25.17 -28.59
N VAL A 26 44.09 -26.42 -28.22
CA VAL A 26 43.22 -27.22 -27.37
C VAL A 26 43.03 -26.56 -26.00
N ALA A 27 44.10 -26.06 -25.37
CA ALA A 27 44.02 -25.36 -24.10
C ALA A 27 43.19 -24.07 -24.18
N ARG A 28 43.31 -23.30 -25.28
CA ARG A 28 42.51 -22.10 -25.52
C ARG A 28 41.02 -22.44 -25.69
N LEU A 29 40.69 -23.44 -26.50
CA LEU A 29 39.32 -23.89 -26.71
C LEU A 29 38.70 -24.44 -25.42
N SER A 30 39.48 -25.17 -24.62
CA SER A 30 39.04 -25.66 -23.31
C SER A 30 38.70 -24.50 -22.35
N ARG A 31 39.58 -23.50 -22.25
CA ARG A 31 39.32 -22.29 -21.44
C ARG A 31 38.07 -21.55 -21.93
N GLN A 32 37.93 -21.39 -23.25
CA GLN A 32 36.77 -20.73 -23.84
C GLN A 32 35.46 -21.47 -23.50
N ARG A 33 35.43 -22.80 -23.65
CA ARG A 33 34.28 -23.63 -23.27
C ARG A 33 33.95 -23.51 -21.79
N GLN A 34 34.97 -23.50 -20.93
CA GLN A 34 34.78 -23.34 -19.49
C GLN A 34 34.19 -21.97 -19.15
N THR A 35 34.68 -20.89 -19.77
CA THR A 35 34.13 -19.53 -19.56
C THR A 35 32.70 -19.41 -20.06
N CYS A 36 32.37 -19.98 -21.23
CA CYS A 36 30.99 -19.99 -21.75
C CYS A 36 30.06 -20.78 -20.82
N SER A 37 30.46 -21.97 -20.38
CA SER A 37 29.68 -22.78 -19.44
C SER A 37 29.49 -22.10 -18.07
N GLN A 38 30.48 -21.34 -17.60
CA GLN A 38 30.33 -20.55 -16.37
C GLN A 38 29.37 -19.37 -16.57
N ALA A 39 29.47 -18.66 -17.68
CA ALA A 39 28.57 -17.56 -18.02
C ALA A 39 27.11 -18.03 -18.17
N GLU A 40 26.88 -19.18 -18.81
CA GLU A 40 25.56 -19.80 -18.94
C GLU A 40 24.94 -20.13 -17.57
N ARG A 41 25.72 -20.72 -16.67
CA ARG A 41 25.26 -21.01 -15.30
C ARG A 41 24.91 -19.74 -14.53
N GLN A 42 25.72 -18.69 -14.66
CA GLN A 42 25.44 -17.39 -14.04
C GLN A 42 24.16 -16.75 -14.61
N ALA A 43 23.98 -16.80 -15.94
CA ALA A 43 22.78 -16.29 -16.59
C ALA A 43 21.52 -17.04 -16.14
N GLN A 44 21.58 -18.37 -16.06
CA GLN A 44 20.49 -19.20 -15.54
C GLN A 44 20.15 -18.88 -14.07
N ALA A 45 21.17 -18.73 -13.21
CA ALA A 45 20.96 -18.36 -11.81
C ALA A 45 20.27 -16.99 -11.66
N LEU A 46 20.70 -15.99 -12.44
CA LEU A 46 20.09 -14.66 -12.45
C LEU A 46 18.64 -14.69 -12.98
N PHE A 47 18.37 -15.49 -13.99
CA PHE A 47 17.01 -15.68 -14.52
C PHE A 47 16.07 -16.23 -13.44
N VAL A 48 16.47 -17.33 -12.78
CA VAL A 48 15.70 -17.93 -11.68
C VAL A 48 15.49 -16.92 -10.56
N TYR A 49 16.55 -16.22 -10.13
CA TYR A 49 16.44 -15.21 -9.08
C TYR A 49 15.44 -14.10 -9.41
N ARG A 50 15.48 -13.55 -10.64
CA ARG A 50 14.52 -12.53 -11.09
C ARG A 50 13.09 -13.08 -11.09
N GLN A 51 12.88 -14.30 -11.54
CA GLN A 51 11.57 -14.94 -11.55
C GLN A 51 11.03 -15.11 -10.11
N THR A 52 11.89 -15.55 -9.18
CA THR A 52 11.57 -15.67 -7.76
C THR A 52 11.22 -14.31 -7.14
N GLN A 53 11.93 -13.23 -7.49
CA GLN A 53 11.59 -11.87 -7.04
C GLN A 53 10.21 -11.42 -7.52
N VAL A 54 9.87 -11.69 -8.79
CA VAL A 54 8.54 -11.37 -9.33
C VAL A 54 7.44 -12.15 -8.59
N LEU A 55 7.66 -13.43 -8.32
CA LEU A 55 6.71 -14.26 -7.56
C LEU A 55 6.55 -13.77 -6.11
N HIS A 56 7.65 -13.46 -5.42
CA HIS A 56 7.59 -12.90 -4.08
C HIS A 56 6.87 -11.55 -4.02
N ARG A 57 7.06 -10.71 -5.04
CA ARG A 57 6.33 -9.44 -5.15
C ARG A 57 4.82 -9.68 -5.29
N ARG A 58 4.42 -10.55 -6.22
CA ARG A 58 3.00 -10.91 -6.40
C ARG A 58 2.39 -11.49 -5.13
N LEU A 59 3.10 -12.38 -4.44
CA LEU A 59 2.62 -12.97 -3.20
C LEU A 59 2.44 -11.91 -2.09
N ARG A 60 3.32 -10.91 -2.00
CA ARG A 60 3.13 -9.78 -1.09
C ARG A 60 1.91 -8.95 -1.45
N GLU A 61 1.76 -8.59 -2.71
CA GLU A 61 0.59 -7.83 -3.20
C GLU A 61 -0.72 -8.60 -2.96
N GLU A 62 -0.75 -9.92 -3.18
CA GLU A 62 -1.91 -10.78 -2.91
C GLU A 62 -2.22 -10.88 -1.41
N THR A 63 -1.20 -11.06 -0.57
CA THR A 63 -1.39 -11.15 0.89
C THR A 63 -1.79 -9.82 1.51
N GLU A 64 -1.25 -8.70 1.04
CA GLU A 64 -1.67 -7.35 1.44
C GLU A 64 -3.11 -7.09 0.97
N GLY A 65 -3.46 -7.43 -0.28
CA GLY A 65 -4.82 -7.32 -0.79
C GLY A 65 -5.81 -8.23 -0.05
N ALA A 66 -5.40 -9.43 0.37
CA ALA A 66 -6.21 -10.33 1.19
C ALA A 66 -6.42 -9.76 2.60
N LYS A 67 -5.36 -9.22 3.23
CA LYS A 67 -5.47 -8.54 4.54
C LYS A 67 -6.41 -7.33 4.47
N LEU A 68 -6.35 -6.54 3.40
CA LEU A 68 -7.26 -5.40 3.20
C LEU A 68 -8.71 -5.85 3.02
N ARG A 69 -8.97 -6.91 2.23
CA ARG A 69 -10.31 -7.48 2.08
C ARG A 69 -10.84 -8.02 3.41
N GLN A 70 -10.02 -8.76 4.14
CA GLN A 70 -10.40 -9.27 5.46
C GLN A 70 -10.65 -8.14 6.46
N ALA A 71 -9.85 -7.07 6.42
CA ALA A 71 -10.08 -5.89 7.26
C ALA A 71 -11.40 -5.18 6.88
N LEU A 72 -11.71 -5.06 5.58
CA LEU A 72 -12.95 -4.47 5.11
C LEU A 72 -14.17 -5.34 5.46
N GLU A 73 -14.08 -6.65 5.34
CA GLU A 73 -15.13 -7.59 5.76
C GLU A 73 -15.33 -7.57 7.28
N ALA A 74 -14.24 -7.50 8.05
CA ALA A 74 -14.29 -7.31 9.50
C ALA A 74 -14.96 -5.97 9.86
N GLU A 75 -14.62 -4.88 9.16
CA GLU A 75 -15.24 -3.57 9.36
C GLU A 75 -16.72 -3.59 8.96
N THR A 76 -17.07 -4.23 7.84
CA THR A 76 -18.46 -4.33 7.37
C THR A 76 -19.31 -5.19 8.30
N SER A 77 -18.77 -6.32 8.78
CA SER A 77 -19.45 -7.19 9.74
C SER A 77 -19.59 -6.54 11.11
N TRP A 78 -18.56 -5.83 11.57
CA TRP A 78 -18.62 -5.02 12.78
C TRP A 78 -19.66 -3.90 12.66
N ALA A 79 -19.65 -3.17 11.54
CA ALA A 79 -20.62 -2.12 11.25
C ALA A 79 -22.04 -2.68 11.15
N ASN A 80 -22.26 -3.86 10.55
CA ASN A 80 -23.60 -4.44 10.46
C ASN A 80 -24.12 -4.95 11.81
N GLN A 81 -23.24 -5.43 12.70
CA GLN A 81 -23.60 -5.84 14.06
C GLN A 81 -23.88 -4.66 14.99
N HIS A 82 -23.20 -3.53 14.78
CA HIS A 82 -23.31 -2.34 15.64
C HIS A 82 -24.07 -1.18 14.99
N SER A 83 -24.57 -1.37 13.76
CA SER A 83 -25.44 -0.40 13.11
C SER A 83 -26.80 -0.45 13.80
N PRO A 84 -27.26 0.65 14.42
CA PRO A 84 -28.61 0.70 14.91
C PRO A 84 -29.54 0.48 13.72
N SER A 85 -30.44 -0.50 13.83
CA SER A 85 -31.54 -0.66 12.88
C SER A 85 -32.09 0.72 12.54
N ARG A 86 -32.12 1.07 11.24
CA ARG A 86 -32.54 2.40 10.74
C ARG A 86 -33.90 2.87 11.26
N ALA A 87 -34.68 1.98 11.87
CA ALA A 87 -35.92 2.29 12.58
C ALA A 87 -35.73 3.06 13.90
N SER A 88 -34.56 2.96 14.55
CA SER A 88 -34.30 3.54 15.89
C SER A 88 -33.76 4.98 15.83
N THR A 89 -33.20 5.40 14.71
CA THR A 89 -32.56 6.73 14.53
C THR A 89 -33.58 7.87 14.38
N SER A 90 -34.83 7.56 14.03
CA SER A 90 -35.88 8.58 13.89
C SER A 90 -36.35 9.15 15.23
N ARG A 91 -36.29 8.40 16.34
CA ARG A 91 -36.72 8.89 17.67
C ARG A 91 -35.59 9.62 18.41
N ALA A 92 -34.34 9.15 18.30
CA ALA A 92 -33.21 9.80 18.96
C ALA A 92 -32.87 11.19 18.38
N ALA A 93 -33.20 11.44 17.10
CA ALA A 93 -33.03 12.76 16.48
C ALA A 93 -33.99 13.83 17.05
N GLN A 94 -35.10 13.43 17.69
CA GLN A 94 -36.10 14.36 18.23
C GLN A 94 -35.77 14.83 19.66
N ASP A 95 -35.03 14.04 20.45
CA ASP A 95 -34.75 14.34 21.86
C ASP A 95 -33.42 15.10 22.10
N CYS A 96 -32.51 15.16 21.13
CA CYS A 96 -31.21 15.84 21.29
C CYS A 96 -31.23 17.37 21.07
N ALA A 97 -32.39 17.99 20.82
CA ALA A 97 -32.49 19.44 20.62
C ALA A 97 -32.35 20.26 21.91
N ALA A 98 -32.38 19.64 23.10
CA ALA A 98 -32.50 20.34 24.39
C ALA A 98 -31.21 20.51 25.21
N ALA A 99 -30.06 19.97 24.79
CA ALA A 99 -28.80 20.05 25.53
C ALA A 99 -27.69 20.71 24.70
N ARG A 100 -27.71 22.05 24.62
CA ARG A 100 -26.71 22.85 23.90
C ARG A 100 -26.09 23.88 24.82
N THR A 101 -24.83 23.66 25.22
CA THR A 101 -23.87 24.75 25.49
C THR A 101 -22.38 24.36 25.42
N GLU A 102 -21.98 23.12 25.05
CA GLU A 102 -20.55 22.76 24.88
C GLU A 102 -20.25 21.98 23.56
N THR A 103 -21.23 21.86 22.67
CA THR A 103 -21.27 20.90 21.54
C THR A 103 -21.03 21.52 20.15
N GLY A 104 -20.15 22.51 20.02
CA GLY A 104 -19.93 23.20 18.74
C GLY A 104 -19.28 22.34 17.64
N THR A 105 -18.16 21.68 17.93
CA THR A 105 -17.35 20.95 16.94
C THR A 105 -17.97 19.64 16.49
N CYS A 106 -18.66 18.93 17.39
CA CYS A 106 -19.34 17.67 17.09
C CYS A 106 -20.45 17.86 16.04
N THR A 107 -21.15 19.00 16.06
CA THR A 107 -22.19 19.30 15.06
C THR A 107 -21.63 19.59 13.67
N LEU A 108 -20.48 20.26 13.56
CA LEU A 108 -19.85 20.56 12.27
C LEU A 108 -19.32 19.30 11.59
N TRP A 109 -18.75 18.37 12.37
CA TRP A 109 -18.29 17.09 11.83
C TRP A 109 -19.46 16.24 11.32
N GLN A 110 -20.55 16.18 12.08
CA GLN A 110 -21.76 15.47 11.64
C GLN A 110 -22.32 16.06 10.34
N GLN A 111 -22.43 17.39 10.25
CA GLN A 111 -22.85 18.07 9.02
C GLN A 111 -21.90 17.81 7.85
N HIS A 112 -20.60 17.66 8.12
CA HIS A 112 -19.63 17.26 7.11
C HIS A 112 -19.88 15.81 6.63
N GLU A 113 -20.11 14.85 7.54
CA GLU A 113 -20.41 13.47 7.15
C GLU A 113 -21.72 13.38 6.34
N ASP A 114 -22.75 14.14 6.71
CA ASP A 114 -24.03 14.17 5.98
C ASP A 114 -23.84 14.73 4.56
N ARG A 115 -23.10 15.84 4.43
CA ARG A 115 -22.76 16.42 3.11
C ARG A 115 -21.88 15.49 2.28
N TRP A 116 -20.92 14.81 2.91
CA TRP A 116 -20.10 13.83 2.23
C TRP A 116 -20.93 12.67 1.70
N ALA A 117 -21.83 12.10 2.51
CA ALA A 117 -22.68 10.99 2.10
C ALA A 117 -23.58 11.39 0.90
N ALA A 118 -24.13 12.61 0.93
CA ALA A 118 -24.91 13.14 -0.19
C ALA A 118 -24.06 13.32 -1.46
N PHE A 119 -22.87 13.91 -1.33
CA PHE A 119 -21.93 14.11 -2.44
C PHE A 119 -21.45 12.79 -3.05
N GLU A 120 -21.15 11.80 -2.21
CA GLU A 120 -20.67 10.49 -2.64
C GLU A 120 -21.75 9.69 -3.37
N HIS A 121 -23.00 9.84 -2.97
CA HIS A 121 -24.14 9.18 -3.61
C HIS A 121 -24.56 9.84 -4.92
N SER A 122 -24.55 11.17 -4.95
CA SER A 122 -25.01 11.97 -6.10
C SER A 122 -24.11 13.18 -6.29
N PRO A 123 -22.90 13.01 -6.85
CA PRO A 123 -21.99 14.13 -7.09
C PRO A 123 -22.61 15.09 -8.12
N PRO A 124 -22.47 16.41 -7.93
CA PRO A 124 -22.92 17.38 -8.91
C PRO A 124 -22.10 17.26 -10.20
N ASP A 125 -22.72 17.59 -11.34
CA ASP A 125 -22.05 17.58 -12.65
C ASP A 125 -22.10 18.99 -13.27
N PRO A 126 -20.97 19.72 -13.37
CA PRO A 126 -19.63 19.31 -12.97
C PRO A 126 -19.36 19.45 -11.46
N VAL A 127 -18.51 18.58 -10.91
CA VAL A 127 -17.91 18.72 -9.58
C VAL A 127 -16.92 19.88 -9.65
N ARG A 128 -17.22 20.93 -8.89
CA ARG A 128 -16.33 22.07 -8.65
C ARG A 128 -15.69 21.96 -7.27
N ILE A 129 -14.59 22.67 -7.06
CA ILE A 129 -13.91 22.68 -5.76
C ILE A 129 -14.83 23.08 -4.59
N ALA A 130 -15.73 24.04 -4.81
CA ALA A 130 -16.68 24.50 -3.80
C ALA A 130 -17.76 23.47 -3.43
N ASN A 131 -18.01 22.49 -4.31
CA ASN A 131 -19.03 21.48 -4.13
C ASN A 131 -18.53 20.27 -3.32
N ILE A 132 -17.21 20.09 -3.23
CA ILE A 132 -16.60 19.00 -2.48
C ILE A 132 -16.76 19.33 -0.98
N PRO A 133 -17.36 18.44 -0.18
CA PRO A 133 -17.52 18.66 1.25
C PRO A 133 -16.18 18.40 1.95
N TRP A 134 -15.32 19.41 1.92
CA TRP A 134 -14.03 19.41 2.61
C TRP A 134 -14.23 19.28 4.14
N PRO A 135 -13.31 18.60 4.84
CA PRO A 135 -13.35 18.55 6.28
C PRO A 135 -13.22 19.96 6.87
N PRO A 136 -13.95 20.28 7.96
CA PRO A 136 -13.90 21.61 8.58
C PRO A 136 -12.50 21.91 9.14
N ASP A 137 -11.81 20.89 9.64
CA ASP A 137 -10.42 20.94 10.04
C ASP A 137 -9.70 19.69 9.52
N ALA A 138 -8.68 19.87 8.69
CA ALA A 138 -7.86 18.78 8.17
C ALA A 138 -7.00 18.13 9.27
N ALA A 139 -6.66 18.87 10.35
CA ALA A 139 -5.86 18.38 11.47
C ALA A 139 -6.66 17.51 12.46
N GLY A 140 -7.98 17.74 12.55
CA GLY A 140 -8.89 16.99 13.41
C GLY A 140 -9.60 15.82 12.74
N VAL A 141 -9.38 15.56 11.44
CA VAL A 141 -10.11 14.52 10.68
C VAL A 141 -10.04 13.16 11.36
N LEU A 142 -8.84 12.73 11.74
CA LEU A 142 -8.64 11.41 12.32
C LEU A 142 -9.29 11.30 13.70
N GLU A 143 -9.13 12.33 14.54
CA GLU A 143 -9.72 12.40 15.87
C GLU A 143 -11.24 12.38 15.80
N HIS A 144 -11.85 13.23 14.97
CA HIS A 144 -13.30 13.27 14.84
C HIS A 144 -13.91 11.96 14.34
N MET A 145 -13.28 11.29 13.36
CA MET A 145 -13.71 9.96 12.92
C MET A 145 -13.55 8.91 14.01
N ALA A 146 -12.41 8.91 14.73
CA ALA A 146 -12.18 7.96 15.81
C ALA A 146 -13.19 8.17 16.95
N THR A 147 -13.47 9.41 17.34
CA THR A 147 -14.50 9.75 18.34
C THR A 147 -15.88 9.27 17.90
N SER A 148 -16.26 9.50 16.64
CA SER A 148 -17.54 9.00 16.11
C SER A 148 -17.64 7.47 16.19
N ILE A 149 -16.58 6.75 15.80
CA ILE A 149 -16.52 5.29 15.93
C ILE A 149 -16.63 4.86 17.40
N MET A 150 -15.87 5.48 18.31
CA MET A 150 -15.94 5.17 19.74
C MET A 150 -17.31 5.46 20.36
N SER A 151 -17.97 6.55 19.97
CA SER A 151 -19.33 6.89 20.43
C SER A 151 -20.35 5.82 20.01
N THR A 152 -20.21 5.23 18.82
CA THR A 152 -21.07 4.11 18.41
C THR A 152 -20.84 2.85 19.24
N VAL A 153 -19.60 2.59 19.68
CA VAL A 153 -19.26 1.43 20.53
C VAL A 153 -19.80 1.59 21.96
N ASN A 154 -19.57 2.76 22.57
CA ASN A 154 -19.92 3.02 23.97
C ASN A 154 -21.42 3.22 24.22
N SER A 155 -22.22 3.45 23.17
CA SER A 155 -23.68 3.49 23.28
C SER A 155 -24.28 2.14 23.73
N SER A 156 -23.48 1.07 23.76
CA SER A 156 -23.87 -0.30 24.16
C SER A 156 -23.65 -0.60 25.66
N GLY A 157 -22.96 0.27 26.40
CA GLY A 157 -22.63 0.03 27.82
C GLY A 157 -21.58 1.03 28.31
N GLY A 158 -21.96 1.88 29.27
CA GLY A 158 -21.24 3.09 29.71
C GLY A 158 -19.90 2.89 30.44
N ALA A 159 -19.10 1.88 30.08
CA ALA A 159 -17.72 1.75 30.53
C ALA A 159 -16.78 2.58 29.64
N ALA A 160 -15.69 3.09 30.23
CA ALA A 160 -14.63 3.75 29.46
C ALA A 160 -14.01 2.74 28.46
N PRO A 161 -13.69 3.17 27.23
CA PRO A 161 -13.11 2.28 26.22
C PRO A 161 -11.74 1.78 26.69
N ALA A 162 -11.52 0.47 26.60
CA ALA A 162 -10.20 -0.12 26.85
C ALA A 162 -9.16 0.48 25.88
N PRO A 163 -7.87 0.61 26.25
CA PRO A 163 -6.86 1.25 25.40
C PRO A 163 -6.75 0.61 24.00
N ASP A 164 -6.96 -0.70 23.89
CA ASP A 164 -6.99 -1.41 22.60
C ASP A 164 -8.15 -0.95 21.69
N THR A 165 -9.31 -0.62 22.28
CA THR A 165 -10.47 -0.13 21.51
C THR A 165 -10.24 1.27 20.96
N VAL A 166 -9.47 2.10 21.67
CA VAL A 166 -9.08 3.43 21.19
C VAL A 166 -8.18 3.29 19.96
N ILE A 167 -7.11 2.48 20.05
CA ILE A 167 -6.20 2.25 18.92
C ILE A 167 -6.93 1.65 17.72
N GLN A 168 -7.84 0.69 17.96
CA GLN A 168 -8.66 0.11 16.90
C GLN A 168 -9.57 1.15 16.24
N ALA A 169 -10.21 2.04 17.01
CA ALA A 169 -11.03 3.10 16.46
C ALA A 169 -10.21 4.09 15.62
N TYR A 170 -9.02 4.47 16.08
CA TYR A 170 -8.11 5.29 15.30
C TYR A 170 -7.63 4.59 14.02
N ARG A 171 -7.38 3.28 14.07
CA ARG A 171 -6.99 2.49 12.90
C ARG A 171 -8.11 2.43 11.86
N ALA A 172 -9.33 2.16 12.30
CA ALA A 172 -10.52 2.16 11.43
C ALA A 172 -10.76 3.57 10.84
N ALA A 173 -10.66 4.61 11.66
CA ALA A 173 -10.74 6.00 11.22
C ALA A 173 -9.69 6.32 10.15
N PHE A 174 -8.44 5.91 10.34
CA PHE A 174 -7.37 6.13 9.37
C PHE A 174 -7.63 5.43 8.05
N LEU A 175 -8.10 4.16 8.08
CA LEU A 175 -8.43 3.42 6.87
C LEU A 175 -9.57 4.09 6.10
N ARG A 176 -10.66 4.46 6.78
CA ARG A 176 -11.80 5.16 6.18
C ARG A 176 -11.39 6.50 5.60
N ALA A 177 -10.62 7.29 6.33
CA ALA A 177 -10.12 8.59 5.89
C ALA A 177 -9.18 8.46 4.68
N SER A 178 -8.30 7.46 4.70
CA SER A 178 -7.37 7.19 3.60
C SER A 178 -8.12 6.78 2.34
N MET A 179 -9.11 5.89 2.43
CA MET A 179 -9.92 5.51 1.27
C MET A 179 -10.69 6.68 0.67
N ARG A 180 -11.10 7.64 1.52
CA ARG A 180 -11.82 8.85 1.11
C ARG A 180 -10.90 9.88 0.44
N TRP A 181 -9.75 10.15 1.05
CA TRP A 181 -8.87 11.28 0.70
C TRP A 181 -7.54 10.86 0.06
N HIS A 182 -7.39 9.61 -0.38
CA HIS A 182 -6.20 9.21 -1.16
C HIS A 182 -6.27 9.79 -2.58
N PRO A 183 -5.20 10.45 -3.08
CA PRO A 183 -5.22 11.11 -4.39
C PRO A 183 -5.68 10.22 -5.53
N ASP A 184 -5.13 9.00 -5.61
CA ASP A 184 -5.50 8.01 -6.63
C ASP A 184 -6.98 7.57 -6.52
N LYS A 185 -7.48 7.28 -5.31
CA LYS A 185 -8.85 6.82 -5.12
C LYS A 185 -9.85 7.93 -5.41
N PHE A 186 -9.54 9.15 -4.98
CA PHE A 186 -10.36 10.32 -5.25
C PHE A 186 -10.41 10.63 -6.75
N ALA A 187 -9.25 10.66 -7.42
CA ALA A 187 -9.17 10.89 -8.86
C ALA A 187 -9.90 9.78 -9.63
N HIS A 188 -9.69 8.51 -9.29
CA HIS A 188 -10.39 7.41 -9.94
C HIS A 188 -11.92 7.52 -9.81
N LYS A 189 -12.41 7.93 -8.63
CA LYS A 189 -13.84 8.02 -8.35
C LYS A 189 -14.51 9.24 -8.98
N PHE A 190 -13.87 10.41 -8.94
CA PHE A 190 -14.52 11.69 -9.29
C PHE A 190 -13.96 12.39 -10.53
N SER A 191 -12.87 11.92 -11.13
CA SER A 191 -12.23 12.57 -12.30
C SER A 191 -13.17 12.82 -13.47
N LYS A 192 -14.14 11.92 -13.70
CA LYS A 192 -15.13 12.03 -14.78
C LYS A 192 -16.01 13.27 -14.65
N TRP A 193 -16.37 13.66 -13.43
CA TRP A 193 -17.25 14.79 -13.16
C TRP A 193 -16.49 16.07 -12.81
N LEU A 194 -15.18 15.97 -12.56
CA LEU A 194 -14.36 17.09 -12.10
C LEU A 194 -14.16 18.13 -13.20
N ALA A 195 -14.59 19.37 -12.93
CA ALA A 195 -14.39 20.51 -13.82
C ALA A 195 -12.90 20.70 -14.13
N GLU A 196 -12.54 20.83 -15.41
CA GLU A 196 -11.14 20.92 -15.85
C GLU A 196 -10.37 22.03 -15.14
N ALA A 197 -10.99 23.19 -14.95
CA ALA A 197 -10.39 24.35 -14.30
C ALA A 197 -10.02 24.12 -12.82
N ASP A 198 -10.70 23.19 -12.14
CA ASP A 198 -10.52 22.95 -10.71
C ASP A 198 -9.66 21.70 -10.41
N ARG A 199 -9.22 20.96 -11.45
CA ARG A 199 -8.55 19.65 -11.26
C ARG A 199 -7.29 19.75 -10.43
N ASP A 200 -6.42 20.70 -10.74
CA ASP A 200 -5.13 20.87 -10.07
C ASP A 200 -5.32 21.31 -8.61
N GLU A 201 -6.27 22.21 -8.36
CA GLU A 201 -6.56 22.71 -7.01
C GLU A 201 -7.16 21.61 -6.13
N VAL A 202 -8.09 20.81 -6.67
CA VAL A 202 -8.67 19.65 -5.98
C VAL A 202 -7.61 18.60 -5.71
N ALA A 203 -6.76 18.26 -6.69
CA ALA A 203 -5.67 17.31 -6.49
C ALA A 203 -4.69 17.76 -5.40
N SER A 204 -4.31 19.05 -5.42
CA SER A 204 -3.44 19.65 -4.40
C SER A 204 -4.05 19.57 -2.99
N ARG A 205 -5.35 19.88 -2.86
CA ARG A 205 -6.04 19.86 -1.56
C ARG A 205 -6.24 18.44 -1.02
N VAL A 206 -6.58 17.48 -1.89
CA VAL A 206 -6.67 16.06 -1.51
C VAL A 206 -5.29 15.54 -1.07
N GLN A 207 -4.23 15.88 -1.80
CA GLN A 207 -2.86 15.55 -1.42
C GLN A 207 -2.49 16.10 -0.04
N HIS A 208 -2.84 17.36 0.24
CA HIS A 208 -2.61 17.99 1.54
C HIS A 208 -3.32 17.23 2.67
N ILE A 209 -4.61 16.90 2.51
CA ILE A 209 -5.37 16.14 3.51
C ILE A 209 -4.75 14.76 3.73
N SER A 210 -4.37 14.05 2.66
CA SER A 210 -3.72 12.74 2.75
C SER A 210 -2.41 12.79 3.53
N GLN A 211 -1.57 13.81 3.28
CA GLN A 211 -0.33 14.02 4.03
C GLN A 211 -0.61 14.28 5.51
N MET A 212 -1.59 15.14 5.81
CA MET A 212 -1.98 15.42 7.19
C MET A 212 -2.49 14.17 7.94
N LEU A 213 -3.27 13.32 7.28
CA LEU A 213 -3.73 12.05 7.85
C LEU A 213 -2.56 11.14 8.21
N ASN A 214 -1.57 11.02 7.33
CA ASN A 214 -0.37 10.23 7.60
C ASN A 214 0.44 10.80 8.78
N THR A 215 0.58 12.11 8.87
CA THR A 215 1.26 12.78 9.99
C THR A 215 0.52 12.55 11.32
N GLN A 216 -0.81 12.68 11.34
CA GLN A 216 -1.64 12.40 12.52
C GLN A 216 -1.52 10.95 12.96
N TRP A 217 -1.59 10.01 12.01
CA TRP A 217 -1.46 8.59 12.29
C TRP A 217 -0.08 8.24 12.87
N ALA A 218 1.00 8.76 12.27
CA ALA A 218 2.35 8.57 12.79
C ALA A 218 2.52 9.17 14.21
N THR A 219 1.94 10.35 14.44
CA THR A 219 1.94 11.00 15.77
C THR A 219 1.19 10.17 16.80
N MET A 220 0.05 9.58 16.43
CA MET A 220 -0.74 8.73 17.31
C MET A 220 0.03 7.46 17.69
N LEU A 221 0.64 6.77 16.72
CA LEU A 221 1.48 5.59 16.99
C LEU A 221 2.67 5.90 17.91
N GLY A 222 3.33 7.04 17.70
CA GLY A 222 4.42 7.49 18.56
C GLY A 222 3.99 7.81 19.99
N LYS A 223 2.76 8.32 20.19
CA LYS A 223 2.18 8.56 21.53
C LYS A 223 1.76 7.26 22.23
N SER A 224 1.37 6.23 21.48
CA SER A 224 0.91 4.95 22.05
C SER A 224 2.04 4.00 22.44
N GLY A 225 3.31 4.33 22.18
CA GLY A 225 4.46 3.49 22.57
C GLY A 225 4.53 2.13 21.85
N LEU A 226 3.79 1.96 20.75
CA LEU A 226 3.78 0.76 19.91
C LEU A 226 4.87 0.89 18.84
N HIS A 227 6.06 0.38 19.18
CA HIS A 227 7.13 0.07 18.22
C HIS A 227 7.13 -1.41 17.88
#